data_AF-A0A7Y5IQQ1-F1
#
_entry.id   AF-A0A7Y5IQQ1-F1
#
_cell.length_a   1.000
_cell.length_b   1.000
_cell.length_c   1.000
_cell.angle_alpha   90.00
_cell.angle_beta   90.00
_cell.angle_gamma   90.00
#
_symmetry.space_group_name_H-M   'P 1'
#
loop_
_entity.id
_entity.type
_entity.pdbx_description
1 polymer ?
#
loop_
_entity_poly.entity_id
_entity_poly.type
_entity_poly.pdbx_seq_one_letter_code
_entity_poly.pdbx_strand_id
1 'polypeptide(L)'
;MNANRLPRAGGTAFAGMVFRMALGWGLILAWMGSAVAQESPSAKYLGERNCRHCHGTAEWTRMEQYLIWHEKDAHSRSFAALRGPLSREIARWMSLPEGRPEEWEKCIRCHVGEADPTMRGPHYTLEEGVSCEACHGRAEHWLAPHVLFDATHSTNVAHGMTDLKDLVTRARVCLSCHGGLDHEIVAAGHPDLSFELLHDSFWQPPHWNYKEASPFAFWAVGQAVAVELALRRLSTAEADPTTGKNLHVEAFDDAACFRCHQKLIQDRWRNVEGHFSVLRPLIERLAPGESTKRLVEAVERIGSEIDPHRATDRAQLRGHAEAAAKSAEEVARSVARLASSTPSEDQIHALIEEIAKPVPMASDSAFPSPHLPTAWVVRYFDLAEQKTLALKCLTL
;
A
#
# COMPACT_ATOMS: atom_id res chain seq x y z
N MET A 1 55.67 -0.73 -60.06
CA MET A 1 56.41 -1.96 -60.43
C MET A 1 57.72 -1.99 -59.67
N ASN A 2 57.79 -2.78 -58.60
CA ASN A 2 58.90 -3.71 -58.30
C ASN A 2 58.73 -4.21 -56.86
N ALA A 3 58.45 -5.50 -56.78
CA ALA A 3 58.45 -6.27 -55.56
C ALA A 3 59.89 -6.43 -55.07
N ASN A 4 60.09 -6.45 -53.75
CA ASN A 4 61.20 -7.19 -53.17
C ASN A 4 60.76 -7.90 -51.87
N ARG A 5 60.95 -9.22 -51.95
CA ARG A 5 60.80 -10.31 -50.99
C ARG A 5 61.80 -10.18 -49.81
N LEU A 6 61.42 -10.38 -48.54
CA LEU A 6 61.51 -11.60 -47.68
C LEU A 6 61.81 -11.13 -46.22
N PRO A 7 61.81 -11.96 -45.14
CA PRO A 7 61.38 -13.35 -44.94
C PRO A 7 60.45 -13.58 -43.72
N ARG A 8 59.95 -14.83 -43.60
CA ARG A 8 59.26 -15.37 -42.42
C ARG A 8 60.25 -15.81 -41.33
N ALA A 9 59.96 -15.46 -40.08
CA ALA A 9 60.24 -16.21 -38.85
C ALA A 9 58.96 -16.07 -38.00
N GLY A 10 58.27 -17.09 -37.50
CA GLY A 10 58.76 -18.30 -36.86
C GLY A 10 58.75 -18.07 -35.35
N GLY A 11 57.63 -18.33 -34.66
CA GLY A 11 57.55 -18.14 -33.22
C GLY A 11 56.13 -18.12 -32.66
N THR A 12 55.53 -19.30 -32.57
CA THR A 12 54.36 -19.61 -31.75
C THR A 12 54.57 -19.21 -30.29
N ALA A 13 53.69 -18.38 -29.72
CA ALA A 13 53.21 -18.43 -28.32
C ALA A 13 52.68 -17.06 -27.86
N PHE A 14 51.56 -16.56 -28.39
CA PHE A 14 50.83 -15.46 -27.74
C PHE A 14 49.34 -15.46 -28.16
N ALA A 15 48.66 -16.59 -28.00
CA ALA A 15 47.24 -16.74 -28.32
C ALA A 15 46.42 -17.32 -27.15
N GLY A 16 46.83 -17.04 -25.90
CA GLY A 16 46.21 -17.63 -24.71
C GLY A 16 45.78 -16.67 -23.60
N MET A 17 46.01 -15.35 -23.73
CA MET A 17 45.87 -14.45 -22.58
C MET A 17 45.28 -13.06 -22.92
N VAL A 18 44.34 -12.99 -23.88
CA VAL A 18 43.51 -11.77 -24.05
C VAL A 18 42.01 -12.09 -24.16
N PHE A 19 41.61 -13.35 -24.31
CA PHE A 19 40.20 -13.72 -24.52
C PHE A 19 39.43 -14.18 -23.26
N ARG A 20 40.01 -14.04 -22.05
CA ARG A 20 39.35 -14.44 -20.78
C ARG A 20 39.13 -13.30 -19.77
N MET A 21 39.28 -12.04 -20.17
CA MET A 21 38.93 -10.87 -19.32
C MET A 21 37.75 -10.03 -19.85
N ALA A 22 37.24 -10.29 -21.06
CA ALA A 22 36.11 -9.54 -21.64
C ALA A 22 34.72 -10.15 -21.37
N LEU A 23 34.63 -11.35 -20.78
CA LEU A 23 33.35 -12.02 -20.46
C LEU A 23 32.99 -12.00 -18.97
N GLY A 24 33.86 -11.46 -18.10
CA GLY A 24 33.63 -11.37 -16.65
C GLY A 24 33.04 -10.03 -16.16
N TRP A 25 33.08 -8.99 -16.99
CA TRP A 25 32.63 -7.63 -16.63
C TRP A 25 31.27 -7.25 -17.25
N GLY A 26 30.76 -8.04 -18.21
CA GLY A 26 29.46 -7.81 -18.85
C GLY A 26 28.25 -8.40 -18.10
N LEU A 27 28.48 -9.23 -17.07
CA LEU A 27 27.41 -9.90 -16.32
C LEU A 27 27.20 -9.37 -14.90
N ILE A 28 27.96 -8.36 -14.48
CA ILE A 28 27.80 -7.70 -13.16
C ILE A 28 26.91 -6.44 -13.25
N LEU A 29 26.63 -5.92 -14.45
CA LEU A 29 25.81 -4.71 -14.65
C LEU A 29 24.32 -4.99 -14.96
N ALA A 30 23.89 -6.25 -15.01
CA ALA A 30 22.47 -6.60 -15.20
C ALA A 30 21.70 -6.83 -13.89
N TRP A 31 22.34 -6.58 -12.73
CA TRP A 31 21.73 -6.62 -11.39
C TRP A 31 21.56 -5.19 -10.83
N MET A 32 21.22 -4.23 -11.67
CA MET A 32 20.61 -2.99 -11.19
C MET A 32 19.14 -3.30 -10.95
N GLY A 33 18.85 -3.64 -9.70
CA GLY A 33 17.48 -3.77 -9.21
C GLY A 33 16.64 -2.57 -9.61
N SER A 34 15.34 -2.79 -9.78
CA SER A 34 14.36 -1.72 -9.88
C SER A 34 14.61 -0.72 -8.76
N ALA A 35 15.25 0.39 -9.10
CA ALA A 35 15.34 1.54 -8.23
C ALA A 35 13.91 2.03 -8.08
N VAL A 36 13.29 1.69 -6.95
CA VAL A 36 12.20 2.50 -6.41
C VAL A 36 12.77 3.91 -6.39
N ALA A 37 12.15 4.84 -7.12
CA ALA A 37 12.49 6.25 -7.03
C ALA A 37 12.32 6.63 -5.56
N GLN A 38 13.45 6.67 -4.85
CA GLN A 38 13.50 7.04 -3.45
C GLN A 38 13.21 8.53 -3.43
N GLU A 39 12.11 8.96 -2.78
CA GLU A 39 11.87 10.38 -2.54
C GLU A 39 13.17 10.99 -2.05
N SER A 40 13.65 12.05 -2.73
CA SER A 40 14.76 12.82 -2.17
C SER A 40 14.28 13.32 -0.81
N PRO A 41 14.96 13.00 0.32
CA PRO A 41 14.49 13.36 1.65
C PRO A 41 14.36 14.88 1.88
N SER A 42 14.69 15.69 0.89
CA SER A 42 14.64 17.15 0.88
C SER A 42 13.41 17.75 0.20
N ALA A 43 12.61 16.98 -0.54
CA ALA A 43 11.55 17.53 -1.39
C ALA A 43 10.36 18.07 -0.57
N LYS A 44 9.91 19.29 -0.86
CA LYS A 44 8.79 19.91 -0.15
C LYS A 44 7.45 19.75 -0.84
N TYR A 45 6.39 19.75 -0.02
CA TYR A 45 5.03 19.99 -0.48
C TYR A 45 4.87 21.46 -0.85
N LEU A 46 4.29 21.77 -2.00
CA LEU A 46 4.12 23.15 -2.46
C LEU A 46 2.70 23.69 -2.21
N GLY A 47 1.72 22.85 -2.00
CA GLY A 47 0.31 23.16 -1.76
C GLY A 47 -0.57 23.06 -3.01
N GLU A 48 -1.85 22.75 -2.81
CA GLU A 48 -2.85 22.48 -3.86
C GLU A 48 -2.99 23.60 -4.89
N ARG A 49 -2.74 24.85 -4.47
CA ARG A 49 -3.01 26.03 -5.30
C ARG A 49 -2.17 26.03 -6.56
N ASN A 50 -1.00 25.40 -6.52
CA ASN A 50 -0.15 25.25 -7.69
C ASN A 50 -0.81 24.39 -8.75
N CYS A 51 -1.51 23.33 -8.35
CA CYS A 51 -2.25 22.44 -9.23
C CYS A 51 -3.50 23.12 -9.80
N ARG A 52 -4.20 23.94 -9.00
CA ARG A 52 -5.42 24.67 -9.39
C ARG A 52 -5.24 25.52 -10.66
N HIS A 53 -4.08 26.14 -10.87
CA HIS A 53 -3.88 27.03 -12.01
C HIS A 53 -4.02 26.31 -13.36
N CYS A 54 -3.58 25.05 -13.43
CA CYS A 54 -3.67 24.24 -14.64
C CYS A 54 -4.88 23.30 -14.59
N HIS A 55 -5.13 22.65 -13.46
CA HIS A 55 -6.17 21.62 -13.29
C HIS A 55 -7.50 22.14 -12.74
N GLY A 56 -7.69 23.46 -12.70
CA GLY A 56 -8.89 24.11 -12.18
C GLY A 56 -9.84 24.67 -13.24
N THR A 57 -9.75 24.21 -14.49
CA THR A 57 -10.57 24.75 -15.60
C THR A 57 -11.27 23.64 -16.38
N ALA A 58 -12.58 23.81 -16.60
CA ALA A 58 -13.36 22.95 -17.47
C ALA A 58 -13.26 23.36 -18.96
N GLU A 59 -12.59 24.48 -19.27
CA GLU A 59 -12.46 24.99 -20.64
C GLU A 59 -11.53 24.13 -21.51
N TRP A 60 -10.63 23.36 -20.87
CA TRP A 60 -9.71 22.45 -21.52
C TRP A 60 -10.13 21.02 -21.16
N THR A 61 -10.21 20.13 -22.14
CA THR A 61 -10.65 18.76 -21.90
C THR A 61 -9.73 18.06 -20.91
N ARG A 62 -10.29 17.57 -19.80
CA ARG A 62 -9.59 16.83 -18.73
C ARG A 62 -8.60 17.68 -17.94
N MET A 63 -8.92 18.95 -17.68
CA MET A 63 -8.16 19.84 -16.80
C MET A 63 -9.03 20.35 -15.64
N GLU A 64 -10.08 19.62 -15.28
CA GLU A 64 -10.98 19.93 -14.16
C GLU A 64 -10.69 19.12 -12.89
N GLN A 65 -9.56 18.41 -12.79
CA GLN A 65 -9.26 17.51 -11.66
C GLN A 65 -9.32 18.23 -10.31
N TYR A 66 -8.78 19.45 -10.25
CA TYR A 66 -8.83 20.27 -9.05
C TYR A 66 -10.27 20.63 -8.67
N LEU A 67 -11.11 20.99 -9.64
CA LEU A 67 -12.52 21.33 -9.38
C LEU A 67 -13.28 20.13 -8.83
N ILE A 68 -13.09 18.96 -9.42
CA ILE A 68 -13.72 17.71 -8.96
C ILE A 68 -13.26 17.37 -7.54
N TRP A 69 -11.95 17.41 -7.28
CA TRP A 69 -11.40 17.18 -5.94
C TRP A 69 -11.96 18.17 -4.93
N HIS A 70 -11.87 19.47 -5.23
CA HIS A 70 -12.25 20.53 -4.30
C HIS A 70 -13.75 20.48 -3.96
N GLU A 71 -14.61 20.31 -4.97
CA GLU A 71 -16.06 20.41 -4.81
C GLU A 71 -16.73 19.12 -4.36
N LYS A 72 -16.22 17.96 -4.77
CA LYS A 72 -16.94 16.68 -4.66
C LYS A 72 -16.22 15.67 -3.79
N ASP A 73 -14.89 15.69 -3.76
CA ASP A 73 -14.12 14.71 -3.01
C ASP A 73 -14.19 14.98 -1.50
N ALA A 74 -14.28 13.94 -0.68
CA ALA A 74 -14.25 14.05 0.77
C ALA A 74 -12.86 14.42 1.29
N HIS A 75 -11.82 14.07 0.54
CA HIS A 75 -10.43 14.37 0.88
C HIS A 75 -10.16 15.88 1.02
N SER A 76 -10.82 16.74 0.24
CA SER A 76 -10.69 18.20 0.38
C SER A 76 -11.28 18.75 1.70
N ARG A 77 -12.09 17.95 2.40
CA ARG A 77 -12.75 18.31 3.67
C ARG A 77 -12.16 17.58 4.87
N SER A 78 -11.16 16.72 4.67
CA SER A 78 -10.62 15.86 5.72
C SER A 78 -10.07 16.66 6.90
N PHE A 79 -9.35 17.75 6.66
CA PHE A 79 -8.82 18.59 7.75
C PHE A 79 -9.93 19.25 8.58
N ALA A 80 -11.02 19.67 7.94
CA ALA A 80 -12.17 20.27 8.65
C ALA A 80 -12.80 19.28 9.63
N ALA A 81 -12.73 17.97 9.36
CA ALA A 81 -13.21 16.94 10.29
C ALA A 81 -12.44 16.94 11.62
N LEU A 82 -11.15 17.30 11.62
CA LEU A 82 -10.35 17.39 12.86
C LEU A 82 -10.86 18.48 13.82
N ARG A 83 -11.53 19.51 13.29
CA ARG A 83 -12.13 20.59 14.10
C ARG A 83 -13.51 20.22 14.68
N GLY A 84 -14.02 19.02 14.36
CA GLY A 84 -15.32 18.54 14.80
C GLY A 84 -15.37 18.10 16.28
N PRO A 85 -16.57 17.97 16.86
CA PRO A 85 -16.75 17.47 18.23
C PRO A 85 -16.26 16.03 18.41
N LEU A 86 -16.48 15.16 17.42
CA LEU A 86 -16.03 13.77 17.47
C LEU A 86 -14.50 13.67 17.55
N SER A 87 -13.77 14.46 16.77
CA SER A 87 -12.29 14.48 16.81
C SER A 87 -11.75 14.90 18.17
N ARG A 88 -12.42 15.83 18.85
CA ARG A 88 -12.09 16.20 20.25
C ARG A 88 -12.40 15.06 21.21
N GLU A 89 -13.49 14.33 21.01
CA GLU A 89 -13.82 13.13 21.81
C GLU A 89 -12.78 12.04 21.65
N ILE A 90 -12.38 11.73 20.41
CA ILE A 90 -11.33 10.77 20.09
C ILE A 90 -10.03 11.18 20.80
N ALA A 91 -9.58 12.43 20.64
CA ALA A 91 -8.36 12.91 21.30
C ALA A 91 -8.41 12.79 22.83
N ARG A 92 -9.58 13.07 23.45
CA ARG A 92 -9.79 12.88 24.89
C ARG A 92 -9.74 11.40 25.30
N TRP A 93 -10.40 10.51 24.57
CA TRP A 93 -10.40 9.07 24.88
C TRP A 93 -9.04 8.42 24.65
N MET A 94 -8.25 8.95 23.71
CA MET A 94 -6.85 8.61 23.53
C MET A 94 -5.92 9.17 24.62
N SER A 95 -6.44 10.00 25.54
CA SER A 95 -5.65 10.70 26.56
C SER A 95 -4.47 11.48 25.98
N LEU A 96 -4.65 12.09 24.79
CA LEU A 96 -3.62 12.94 24.20
C LEU A 96 -3.40 14.16 25.12
N PRO A 97 -2.15 14.66 25.23
CA PRO A 97 -1.86 15.91 25.93
C PRO A 97 -2.72 17.08 25.45
N GLU A 98 -2.74 18.16 26.22
CA GLU A 98 -3.50 19.36 25.86
C GLU A 98 -3.11 19.86 24.45
N GLY A 99 -4.11 20.00 23.58
CA GLY A 99 -3.93 20.36 22.18
C GLY A 99 -5.18 20.03 21.35
N ARG A 100 -5.28 20.62 20.16
CA ARG A 100 -6.40 20.35 19.25
C ARG A 100 -6.06 19.17 18.32
N PRO A 101 -7.03 18.33 17.90
CA PRO A 101 -6.75 17.22 16.98
C PRO A 101 -5.99 17.65 15.71
N GLU A 102 -6.26 18.84 15.19
CA GLU A 102 -5.55 19.42 14.03
C GLU A 102 -4.08 19.82 14.28
N GLU A 103 -3.57 19.67 15.50
CA GLU A 103 -2.17 19.94 15.87
C GLU A 103 -1.39 18.63 16.09
N TRP A 104 -2.08 17.49 16.16
CA TRP A 104 -1.46 16.19 16.42
C TRP A 104 -1.03 15.50 15.14
N GLU A 105 0.27 15.17 15.02
CA GLU A 105 0.85 14.48 13.86
C GLU A 105 0.06 13.22 13.47
N LYS A 106 -0.33 12.44 14.48
CA LYS A 106 -1.16 11.23 14.38
C LYS A 106 -2.46 11.47 13.61
N CYS A 107 -3.10 12.61 13.80
CA CYS A 107 -4.33 12.97 13.12
C CYS A 107 -4.06 13.59 11.73
N ILE A 108 -3.05 14.46 11.65
CA ILE A 108 -2.69 15.18 10.42
C ILE A 108 -2.24 14.22 9.30
N ARG A 109 -1.54 13.14 9.64
CA ARG A 109 -1.01 12.17 8.66
C ARG A 109 -2.09 11.64 7.69
N CYS A 110 -3.30 11.35 8.19
CA CYS A 110 -4.40 10.83 7.36
C CYS A 110 -5.41 11.91 6.94
N HIS A 111 -5.42 13.06 7.61
CA HIS A 111 -6.37 14.14 7.31
C HIS A 111 -5.77 15.27 6.46
N VAL A 112 -4.48 15.23 6.18
CA VAL A 112 -3.79 16.21 5.34
C VAL A 112 -2.74 15.55 4.44
N GLY A 113 -1.88 14.70 5.00
CA GLY A 113 -0.84 13.96 4.27
C GLY A 113 0.57 14.26 4.74
N GLU A 114 0.94 15.53 4.95
CA GLU A 114 2.26 15.90 5.49
C GLU A 114 2.14 16.47 6.91
N ALA A 115 2.71 15.74 7.86
CA ALA A 115 2.64 16.07 9.27
C ALA A 115 3.89 16.82 9.78
N ASP A 116 5.02 16.72 9.07
CA ASP A 116 6.26 17.43 9.38
C ASP A 116 6.25 18.86 8.80
N PRO A 117 6.28 19.91 9.64
CA PRO A 117 6.34 21.30 9.17
C PRO A 117 7.56 21.64 8.32
N THR A 118 8.69 20.94 8.50
CA THR A 118 9.95 21.21 7.77
C THR A 118 9.85 20.86 6.29
N MET A 119 8.92 19.96 5.96
CA MET A 119 8.64 19.49 4.61
C MET A 119 7.58 20.31 3.88
N ARG A 120 7.06 21.37 4.51
CA ARG A 120 6.01 22.24 3.95
C ARG A 120 6.63 23.46 3.28
N GLY A 121 6.26 23.68 2.03
CA GLY A 121 6.59 24.86 1.25
C GLY A 121 5.69 26.06 1.59
N PRO A 122 5.99 27.23 1.02
CA PRO A 122 5.38 28.50 1.42
C PRO A 122 3.87 28.62 1.13
N HIS A 123 3.32 27.80 0.23
CA HIS A 123 1.90 27.83 -0.12
C HIS A 123 1.12 26.60 0.37
N TYR A 124 1.78 25.68 1.06
CA TYR A 124 1.15 24.53 1.67
C TYR A 124 0.42 24.95 2.96
N THR A 125 -0.84 24.56 3.10
CA THR A 125 -1.66 24.87 4.28
C THR A 125 -2.38 23.62 4.74
N LEU A 126 -2.47 23.37 6.04
CA LEU A 126 -3.19 22.18 6.54
C LEU A 126 -4.67 22.16 6.12
N GLU A 127 -5.26 23.35 5.91
CA GLU A 127 -6.63 23.53 5.44
C GLU A 127 -6.93 22.90 4.08
N GLU A 128 -5.92 22.58 3.28
CA GLU A 128 -6.15 21.91 1.99
C GLU A 128 -6.63 20.47 2.15
N GLY A 129 -6.51 19.86 3.35
CA GLY A 129 -6.88 18.47 3.56
C GLY A 129 -5.96 17.51 2.80
N VAL A 130 -6.46 16.32 2.49
CA VAL A 130 -5.74 15.36 1.64
C VAL A 130 -5.80 15.86 0.20
N SER A 131 -4.73 16.54 -0.22
CA SER A 131 -4.67 17.26 -1.49
C SER A 131 -3.93 16.48 -2.59
N CYS A 132 -3.67 17.16 -3.72
CA CYS A 132 -3.00 16.59 -4.89
C CYS A 132 -1.69 15.89 -4.51
N GLU A 133 -0.85 16.53 -3.69
CA GLU A 133 0.48 16.03 -3.33
C GLU A 133 0.44 14.89 -2.32
N ALA A 134 -0.66 14.70 -1.58
CA ALA A 134 -0.84 13.54 -0.71
C ALA A 134 -0.93 12.24 -1.52
N CYS A 135 -1.39 12.32 -2.78
CA CYS A 135 -1.44 11.18 -3.70
C CYS A 135 -0.31 11.19 -4.74
N HIS A 136 0.02 12.36 -5.30
CA HIS A 136 1.02 12.53 -6.36
C HIS A 136 2.45 12.76 -5.85
N GLY A 137 2.65 12.85 -4.54
CA GLY A 137 3.95 13.09 -3.91
C GLY A 137 4.33 14.57 -3.85
N ARG A 138 5.43 14.86 -3.16
CA ARG A 138 5.97 16.22 -2.93
C ARG A 138 6.35 16.90 -4.26
N ALA A 139 5.72 18.02 -4.60
CA ALA A 139 5.82 18.61 -5.93
C ALA A 139 7.06 19.47 -6.19
N GLU A 140 7.92 19.72 -5.19
CA GLU A 140 9.08 20.61 -5.33
C GLU A 140 9.97 20.28 -6.55
N HIS A 141 10.13 19.00 -6.88
CA HIS A 141 11.01 18.59 -7.97
C HIS A 141 10.28 18.26 -9.28
N TRP A 142 8.99 17.95 -9.24
CA TRP A 142 8.24 17.54 -10.43
C TRP A 142 7.25 18.59 -10.95
N LEU A 143 6.85 19.60 -10.15
CA LEU A 143 5.88 20.62 -10.60
C LEU A 143 6.37 21.43 -11.81
N ALA A 144 7.61 21.93 -11.76
CA ALA A 144 8.15 22.73 -12.85
C ALA A 144 8.39 21.91 -14.13
N PRO A 145 8.98 20.68 -14.07
CA PRO A 145 9.03 19.79 -15.23
C PRO A 145 7.65 19.41 -15.78
N HIS A 146 6.63 19.27 -14.92
CA HIS A 146 5.29 18.82 -15.31
C HIS A 146 4.57 19.75 -16.29
N VAL A 147 4.88 21.05 -16.27
CA VAL A 147 4.25 22.04 -17.15
C VAL A 147 5.02 22.28 -18.45
N LEU A 148 6.14 21.57 -18.67
CA LEU A 148 6.92 21.69 -19.90
C LEU A 148 6.18 21.02 -21.06
N PHE A 149 6.41 21.53 -22.28
CA PHE A 149 5.75 21.02 -23.48
C PHE A 149 6.07 19.55 -23.78
N ASP A 150 7.28 19.11 -23.45
CA ASP A 150 7.77 17.74 -23.61
C ASP A 150 7.61 16.89 -22.34
N ALA A 151 6.88 17.39 -21.33
CA ALA A 151 6.60 16.65 -20.12
C ALA A 151 5.86 15.34 -20.43
N THR A 152 6.37 14.25 -19.87
CA THR A 152 5.76 12.93 -19.95
C THR A 152 5.58 12.36 -18.54
N HIS A 153 4.66 11.41 -18.39
CA HIS A 153 4.45 10.72 -17.11
C HIS A 153 5.76 10.14 -16.54
N SER A 154 6.56 9.47 -17.38
CA SER A 154 7.84 8.90 -16.95
C SER A 154 8.85 9.96 -16.51
N THR A 155 8.94 11.09 -17.20
CA THR A 155 9.81 12.20 -16.77
C THR A 155 9.34 12.80 -15.44
N ASN A 156 8.03 12.98 -15.23
CA ASN A 156 7.49 13.46 -13.95
C ASN A 156 7.78 12.49 -12.80
N VAL A 157 7.63 11.18 -13.03
CA VAL A 157 7.99 10.14 -12.05
C VAL A 157 9.49 10.16 -11.76
N ALA A 158 10.34 10.33 -12.78
CA ALA A 158 11.78 10.46 -12.60
C ALA A 158 12.17 11.71 -11.79
N HIS A 159 11.32 12.75 -11.80
CA HIS A 159 11.44 13.95 -10.98
C HIS A 159 10.80 13.83 -9.59
N GLY A 160 10.29 12.66 -9.20
CA GLY A 160 9.76 12.39 -7.87
C GLY A 160 8.24 12.40 -7.76
N MET A 161 7.50 12.48 -8.87
CA MET A 161 6.04 12.28 -8.83
C MET A 161 5.73 10.82 -8.50
N THR A 162 4.80 10.59 -7.58
CA THR A 162 4.30 9.25 -7.27
C THR A 162 3.60 8.63 -8.49
N ASP A 163 4.03 7.44 -8.89
CA ASP A 163 3.47 6.74 -10.04
C ASP A 163 2.13 6.07 -9.72
N LEU A 164 1.05 6.86 -9.75
CA LEU A 164 -0.32 6.34 -9.55
C LEU A 164 -0.86 5.53 -10.75
N LYS A 165 -0.11 5.39 -11.86
CA LYS A 165 -0.47 4.45 -12.94
C LYS A 165 -0.05 3.02 -12.59
N ASP A 166 1.01 2.85 -11.79
CA ASP A 166 1.34 1.58 -11.18
C ASP A 166 0.31 1.24 -10.08
N LEU A 167 -0.49 0.20 -10.30
CA LEU A 167 -1.59 -0.14 -9.39
C LEU A 167 -1.11 -0.55 -8.00
N VAL A 168 0.09 -1.11 -7.87
CA VAL A 168 0.66 -1.44 -6.55
C VAL A 168 0.94 -0.16 -5.78
N THR A 169 1.61 0.80 -6.41
CA THR A 169 1.90 2.12 -5.85
C THR A 169 0.61 2.86 -5.50
N ARG A 170 -0.36 2.90 -6.42
CA ARG A 170 -1.67 3.50 -6.17
C ARG A 170 -2.39 2.86 -4.97
N ALA A 171 -2.45 1.54 -4.92
CA ALA A 171 -3.04 0.81 -3.80
C ALA A 171 -2.38 1.19 -2.47
N ARG A 172 -1.04 1.27 -2.44
CA ARG A 172 -0.28 1.62 -1.24
C ARG A 172 -0.56 3.03 -0.76
N VAL A 173 -0.68 3.99 -1.68
CA VAL A 173 -1.04 5.38 -1.35
C VAL A 173 -2.39 5.41 -0.63
N CYS A 174 -3.44 4.82 -1.21
CA CYS A 174 -4.78 4.80 -0.60
C CYS A 174 -4.77 4.05 0.75
N LEU A 175 -4.20 2.86 0.77
CA LEU A 175 -4.16 1.99 1.95
C LEU A 175 -3.18 2.46 3.04
N SER A 176 -2.35 3.47 2.78
CA SER A 176 -1.51 4.09 3.82
C SER A 176 -2.36 4.66 4.95
N CYS A 177 -3.51 5.26 4.59
CA CYS A 177 -4.49 5.83 5.52
C CYS A 177 -5.67 4.88 5.73
N HIS A 178 -6.18 4.28 4.65
CA HIS A 178 -7.38 3.45 4.70
C HIS A 178 -7.14 1.97 5.05
N GLY A 179 -5.90 1.48 4.93
CA GLY A 179 -5.60 0.05 5.07
C GLY A 179 -5.54 -0.44 6.51
N GLY A 180 -5.89 0.40 7.49
CA GLY A 180 -5.88 0.05 8.91
C GLY A 180 -5.24 1.13 9.77
N LEU A 181 -6.06 1.74 10.62
CA LEU A 181 -5.62 2.73 11.60
C LEU A 181 -4.95 2.07 12.82
N ASP A 182 -4.19 2.88 13.54
CA ASP A 182 -3.65 2.50 14.85
C ASP A 182 -4.78 2.07 15.77
N HIS A 183 -4.53 1.03 16.55
CA HIS A 183 -5.54 0.47 17.43
C HIS A 183 -6.11 1.53 18.38
N GLU A 184 -5.28 2.40 18.93
CA GLU A 184 -5.68 3.46 19.86
C GLU A 184 -6.67 4.44 19.23
N ILE A 185 -6.47 4.78 17.95
CA ILE A 185 -7.35 5.68 17.20
C ILE A 185 -8.73 5.05 17.05
N VAL A 186 -8.78 3.78 16.65
CA VAL A 186 -10.04 3.04 16.47
C VAL A 186 -10.72 2.73 17.80
N ALA A 187 -9.95 2.36 18.83
CA ALA A 187 -10.45 2.10 20.18
C ALA A 187 -11.06 3.35 20.81
N ALA A 188 -10.52 4.52 20.47
CA ALA A 188 -11.09 5.81 20.80
C ALA A 188 -12.27 6.20 19.88
N GLY A 189 -12.89 5.26 19.16
CA GLY A 189 -14.13 5.52 18.43
C GLY A 189 -13.95 6.28 17.12
N HIS A 190 -12.74 6.32 16.55
CA HIS A 190 -12.57 6.84 15.19
C HIS A 190 -13.43 6.02 14.20
N PRO A 191 -14.16 6.69 13.28
CA PRO A 191 -14.91 6.00 12.24
C PRO A 191 -14.01 5.05 11.45
N ASP A 192 -14.56 3.89 11.10
CA ASP A 192 -13.80 2.94 10.30
C ASP A 192 -13.53 3.52 8.90
N LEU A 193 -12.30 3.32 8.41
CA LEU A 193 -11.85 3.75 7.08
C LEU A 193 -11.74 2.54 6.14
N SER A 194 -12.68 1.60 6.27
CA SER A 194 -12.80 0.46 5.37
C SER A 194 -12.64 0.89 3.91
N PHE A 195 -11.80 0.16 3.18
CA PHE A 195 -11.45 0.48 1.80
C PHE A 195 -11.20 -0.76 0.98
N GLU A 196 -11.67 -0.72 -0.25
CA GLU A 196 -11.38 -1.69 -1.30
C GLU A 196 -11.09 -0.92 -2.60
N LEU A 197 -9.94 -1.22 -3.21
CA LEU A 197 -9.37 -0.39 -4.26
C LEU A 197 -10.30 -0.22 -5.46
N LEU A 198 -10.99 -1.27 -5.91
CA LEU A 198 -11.93 -1.15 -7.03
C LEU A 198 -13.17 -0.36 -6.60
N HIS A 199 -13.80 -0.75 -5.49
CA HIS A 199 -15.02 -0.12 -5.00
C HIS A 199 -14.82 1.39 -4.82
N ASP A 200 -13.86 1.79 -4.01
CA ASP A 200 -13.66 3.19 -3.64
C ASP A 200 -13.11 4.01 -4.79
N SER A 201 -12.33 3.42 -5.71
CA SER A 201 -11.95 4.10 -6.95
C SER A 201 -13.15 4.35 -7.86
N PHE A 202 -14.19 3.52 -7.83
CA PHE A 202 -15.40 3.74 -8.63
C PHE A 202 -16.33 4.79 -8.01
N TRP A 203 -16.40 4.84 -6.67
CA TRP A 203 -17.30 5.75 -5.94
C TRP A 203 -16.70 7.12 -5.67
N GLN A 204 -15.37 7.24 -5.61
CA GLN A 204 -14.71 8.53 -5.57
C GLN A 204 -15.01 9.31 -6.86
N PRO A 205 -15.32 10.62 -6.78
CA PRO A 205 -15.54 11.45 -7.97
C PRO A 205 -14.32 11.36 -8.91
N PRO A 206 -14.48 10.80 -10.12
CA PRO A 206 -13.34 10.46 -10.95
C PRO A 206 -12.68 11.75 -11.45
N HIS A 207 -11.44 11.97 -11.02
CA HIS A 207 -10.56 13.04 -11.49
C HIS A 207 -9.28 12.47 -12.13
N TRP A 208 -9.41 11.26 -12.69
CA TRP A 208 -8.40 10.58 -13.51
C TRP A 208 -9.11 9.83 -14.64
N ASN A 209 -8.34 9.30 -15.61
CA ASN A 209 -8.92 8.53 -16.70
C ASN A 209 -9.22 7.08 -16.25
N TYR A 210 -10.46 6.80 -15.86
CA TYR A 210 -10.90 5.46 -15.44
C TYR A 210 -10.99 4.46 -16.61
N LYS A 211 -11.06 4.91 -17.87
CA LYS A 211 -11.29 4.02 -19.03
C LYS A 211 -10.10 3.12 -19.37
N GLU A 212 -8.92 3.41 -18.83
CA GLU A 212 -7.69 2.66 -19.07
C GLU A 212 -7.44 1.58 -17.99
N ALA A 213 -8.32 1.50 -16.98
CA ALA A 213 -8.19 0.60 -15.85
C ALA A 213 -8.99 -0.69 -16.05
N SER A 214 -8.35 -1.85 -15.85
CA SER A 214 -9.05 -3.12 -15.70
C SER A 214 -9.69 -3.18 -14.30
N PRO A 215 -11.03 -3.28 -14.17
CA PRO A 215 -11.69 -3.40 -12.86
C PRO A 215 -11.14 -4.58 -12.05
N PHE A 216 -10.93 -5.71 -12.73
CA PHE A 216 -10.33 -6.90 -12.15
C PHE A 216 -8.92 -6.62 -11.60
N ALA A 217 -8.10 -5.85 -12.32
CA ALA A 217 -6.75 -5.50 -11.86
C ALA A 217 -6.77 -4.63 -10.60
N PHE A 218 -7.70 -3.66 -10.53
CA PHE A 218 -7.89 -2.83 -9.33
C PHE A 218 -8.24 -3.68 -8.12
N TRP A 219 -9.23 -4.56 -8.26
CA TRP A 219 -9.63 -5.45 -7.18
C TRP A 219 -8.47 -6.38 -6.77
N ALA A 220 -7.89 -7.11 -7.74
CA ALA A 220 -6.85 -8.11 -7.48
C ALA A 220 -5.60 -7.50 -6.80
N VAL A 221 -5.13 -6.35 -7.30
CA VAL A 221 -3.98 -5.65 -6.72
C VAL A 221 -4.32 -5.07 -5.34
N GLY A 222 -5.54 -4.54 -5.16
CA GLY A 222 -6.02 -4.06 -3.87
C GLY A 222 -5.96 -5.13 -2.79
N GLN A 223 -6.44 -6.34 -3.08
CA GLN A 223 -6.38 -7.47 -2.16
C GLN A 223 -4.95 -7.84 -1.78
N ALA A 224 -4.04 -7.93 -2.76
CA ALA A 224 -2.66 -8.32 -2.52
C ALA A 224 -1.89 -7.27 -1.69
N VAL A 225 -2.10 -5.98 -1.97
CA VAL A 225 -1.46 -4.88 -1.23
C VAL A 225 -2.05 -4.71 0.17
N ALA A 226 -3.34 -5.00 0.36
CA ALA A 226 -3.94 -5.01 1.70
C ALA A 226 -3.25 -6.02 2.63
N VAL A 227 -2.97 -7.24 2.14
CA VAL A 227 -2.18 -8.25 2.87
C VAL A 227 -0.78 -7.71 3.17
N GLU A 228 -0.09 -7.16 2.18
CA GLU A 228 1.24 -6.59 2.35
C GLU A 228 1.29 -5.55 3.49
N LEU A 229 0.39 -4.57 3.45
CA LEU A 229 0.38 -3.49 4.42
C LEU A 229 -0.10 -3.92 5.80
N ALA A 230 -1.03 -4.88 5.88
CA ALA A 230 -1.40 -5.48 7.16
C ALA A 230 -0.19 -6.16 7.83
N LEU A 231 0.62 -6.89 7.05
CA LEU A 231 1.84 -7.55 7.54
C LEU A 231 2.94 -6.56 7.90
N ARG A 232 3.12 -5.49 7.12
CA ARG A 232 4.07 -4.41 7.47
C ARG A 232 3.69 -3.75 8.79
N ARG A 233 2.41 -3.47 9.02
CA ARG A 233 1.96 -2.89 10.30
C ARG A 233 2.23 -3.83 11.48
N LEU A 234 2.14 -5.14 11.27
CA LEU A 234 2.51 -6.14 12.29
C LEU A 234 4.03 -6.14 12.55
N SER A 235 4.86 -5.85 11.55
CA SER A 235 6.32 -5.78 11.73
C SER A 235 6.80 -4.44 12.32
N THR A 236 6.14 -3.33 12.02
CA THR A 236 6.55 -1.97 12.42
C THR A 236 5.91 -1.45 13.71
N ALA A 237 5.21 -2.28 14.50
CA ALA A 237 4.76 -1.87 15.83
C ALA A 237 6.01 -1.53 16.69
N GLU A 238 6.35 -0.24 16.79
CA GLU A 238 7.60 0.26 17.38
C GLU A 238 7.62 0.25 18.92
N ALA A 239 8.83 0.11 19.45
CA ALA A 239 9.21 0.31 20.85
C ALA A 239 9.48 1.80 21.12
N ASP A 240 8.91 2.35 22.19
CA ASP A 240 9.28 3.64 22.78
C ASP A 240 10.79 3.63 23.12
N PRO A 241 11.58 4.57 22.56
CA PRO A 241 13.02 4.65 22.78
C PRO A 241 13.43 5.16 24.17
N THR A 242 12.53 5.77 24.95
CA THR A 242 12.78 6.22 26.33
C THR A 242 12.58 5.14 27.38
N THR A 243 11.75 4.14 27.09
CA THR A 243 11.33 3.10 28.04
C THR A 243 11.65 1.67 27.56
N GLY A 244 12.04 1.50 26.29
CA GLY A 244 12.31 0.19 25.67
C GLY A 244 11.06 -0.63 25.37
N LYS A 245 9.91 0.04 25.25
CA LYS A 245 8.58 -0.49 25.55
C LYS A 245 7.58 -0.07 24.47
N ASN A 246 6.83 -0.99 23.86
CA ASN A 246 6.06 -0.72 22.64
C ASN A 246 4.92 0.29 22.78
N LEU A 247 5.02 1.46 22.13
CA LEU A 247 3.92 2.44 22.03
C LEU A 247 2.67 1.87 21.33
N HIS A 248 2.80 0.77 20.58
CA HIS A 248 1.66 0.11 19.93
C HIS A 248 1.26 -1.24 20.55
N VAL A 249 1.92 -1.68 21.62
CA VAL A 249 1.64 -2.96 22.29
C VAL A 249 1.55 -2.82 23.83
N GLU A 250 1.71 -1.63 24.41
CA GLU A 250 1.64 -1.45 25.87
C GLU A 250 0.29 -1.07 26.47
N ALA A 251 -0.75 -0.91 25.64
CA ALA A 251 -2.07 -1.28 26.13
C ALA A 251 -2.18 -2.80 26.45
N PHE A 252 -1.15 -3.60 26.11
CA PHE A 252 -1.13 -5.06 26.21
C PHE A 252 0.01 -5.65 27.06
N ASP A 253 0.69 -4.86 27.91
CA ASP A 253 1.89 -5.33 28.64
C ASP A 253 1.61 -6.06 29.96
N ASP A 254 0.38 -6.03 30.47
CA ASP A 254 0.00 -6.92 31.57
C ASP A 254 -0.57 -8.23 31.01
N ALA A 255 -0.21 -9.35 31.65
CA ALA A 255 -0.78 -10.67 31.38
C ALA A 255 -2.33 -10.73 31.54
N ALA A 256 -2.95 -9.65 31.98
CA ALA A 256 -4.40 -9.42 31.98
C ALA A 256 -4.93 -8.92 30.61
N CYS A 257 -4.21 -8.04 29.91
CA CYS A 257 -4.64 -7.46 28.63
C CYS A 257 -4.59 -8.47 27.48
N PHE A 258 -3.55 -9.33 27.43
CA PHE A 258 -3.43 -10.41 26.44
C PHE A 258 -4.56 -11.45 26.55
N ARG A 259 -5.26 -11.54 27.70
CA ARG A 259 -6.39 -12.44 27.92
C ARG A 259 -7.75 -11.79 27.65
N CYS A 260 -7.88 -10.48 27.81
CA CYS A 260 -9.14 -9.75 27.54
C CYS A 260 -9.25 -9.20 26.11
N HIS A 261 -8.14 -8.90 25.42
CA HIS A 261 -8.14 -8.32 24.08
C HIS A 261 -7.67 -9.28 22.96
N GLN A 262 -7.62 -10.60 23.20
CA GLN A 262 -7.31 -11.60 22.16
C GLN A 262 -8.12 -11.40 20.88
N LYS A 263 -9.37 -10.97 21.04
CA LYS A 263 -10.28 -10.66 19.93
C LYS A 263 -9.69 -9.67 18.93
N LEU A 264 -8.86 -8.70 19.34
CA LEU A 264 -8.34 -7.66 18.44
C LEU A 264 -7.14 -8.10 17.61
N ILE A 265 -6.23 -8.86 18.24
CA ILE A 265 -5.14 -9.53 17.52
C ILE A 265 -5.77 -10.56 16.57
N GLN A 266 -6.76 -11.32 17.04
CA GLN A 266 -7.57 -12.22 16.22
C GLN A 266 -8.32 -11.48 15.10
N ASP A 267 -8.84 -10.27 15.32
CA ASP A 267 -9.56 -9.50 14.28
C ASP A 267 -8.58 -8.96 13.23
N ARG A 268 -7.38 -8.50 13.62
CA ARG A 268 -6.30 -8.16 12.66
C ARG A 268 -5.84 -9.39 11.88
N TRP A 269 -5.71 -10.54 12.55
CA TRP A 269 -5.37 -11.80 11.89
C TRP A 269 -6.48 -12.28 10.96
N ARG A 270 -7.75 -12.21 11.37
CA ARG A 270 -8.92 -12.54 10.54
C ARG A 270 -8.98 -11.67 9.30
N ASN A 271 -8.61 -10.40 9.40
CA ASN A 271 -8.51 -9.51 8.24
C ASN A 271 -7.42 -9.98 7.26
N VAL A 272 -6.23 -10.33 7.77
CA VAL A 272 -5.14 -10.92 6.98
C VAL A 272 -5.59 -12.25 6.37
N GLU A 273 -6.18 -13.15 7.14
CA GLU A 273 -6.73 -14.45 6.72
C GLU A 273 -7.81 -14.28 5.66
N GLY A 274 -8.65 -13.25 5.76
CA GLY A 274 -9.70 -12.98 4.81
C GLY A 274 -9.16 -12.56 3.45
N HIS A 275 -8.26 -11.58 3.41
CA HIS A 275 -7.60 -11.19 2.17
C HIS A 275 -6.77 -12.35 1.60
N PHE A 276 -6.14 -13.14 2.47
CA PHE A 276 -5.40 -14.33 2.10
C PHE A 276 -6.28 -15.43 1.47
N SER A 277 -7.47 -15.65 2.03
CA SER A 277 -8.44 -16.62 1.54
C SER A 277 -8.95 -16.30 0.13
N VAL A 278 -8.90 -15.02 -0.25
CA VAL A 278 -9.19 -14.52 -1.60
C VAL A 278 -7.97 -14.62 -2.51
N LEU A 279 -6.77 -14.33 -1.98
CA LEU A 279 -5.53 -14.26 -2.74
C LEU A 279 -5.08 -15.61 -3.32
N ARG A 280 -5.25 -16.70 -2.56
CA ARG A 280 -4.92 -18.05 -3.05
C ARG A 280 -5.73 -18.46 -4.29
N PRO A 281 -7.08 -18.49 -4.27
CA PRO A 281 -7.85 -18.85 -5.45
C PRO A 281 -7.63 -17.86 -6.60
N LEU A 282 -7.44 -16.58 -6.31
CA LEU A 282 -7.07 -15.57 -7.32
C LEU A 282 -5.80 -15.96 -8.11
N ILE A 283 -4.71 -16.25 -7.41
CA ILE A 283 -3.42 -16.61 -8.03
C ILE A 283 -3.52 -17.90 -8.84
N GLU A 284 -4.24 -18.90 -8.31
CA GLU A 284 -4.45 -20.17 -9.01
C GLU A 284 -5.12 -20.00 -10.38
N ARG A 285 -5.99 -19.00 -10.52
CA ARG A 285 -6.69 -18.72 -11.79
C ARG A 285 -5.88 -17.81 -12.71
N LEU A 286 -5.06 -16.90 -12.17
CA LEU A 286 -4.33 -15.92 -12.97
C LEU A 286 -3.10 -16.47 -13.71
N ALA A 287 -2.47 -17.53 -13.23
CA ALA A 287 -1.17 -17.95 -13.76
C ALA A 287 -0.95 -19.46 -13.79
N PRO A 288 -1.74 -20.25 -14.54
CA PRO A 288 -1.68 -21.71 -14.49
C PRO A 288 -0.27 -22.25 -14.80
N GLY A 289 0.18 -23.23 -14.01
CA GLY A 289 1.47 -23.90 -14.18
C GLY A 289 2.49 -23.57 -13.09
N GLU A 290 3.77 -23.53 -13.44
CA GLU A 290 4.88 -23.40 -12.48
C GLU A 290 4.91 -22.03 -11.79
N SER A 291 4.45 -20.97 -12.47
CA SER A 291 4.33 -19.63 -11.88
C SER A 291 3.25 -19.57 -10.80
N THR A 292 2.10 -20.22 -10.99
CA THR A 292 1.10 -20.37 -9.93
C THR A 292 1.65 -21.14 -8.74
N LYS A 293 2.40 -22.23 -8.94
CA LYS A 293 2.97 -22.98 -7.81
C LYS A 293 3.86 -22.11 -6.95
N ARG A 294 4.77 -21.34 -7.54
CA ARG A 294 5.66 -20.43 -6.80
C ARG A 294 4.90 -19.36 -6.03
N LEU A 295 3.86 -18.79 -6.62
CA LEU A 295 3.04 -17.77 -5.98
C LEU A 295 2.14 -18.35 -4.88
N VAL A 296 1.58 -19.54 -5.10
CA VAL A 296 0.83 -20.29 -4.09
C VAL A 296 1.75 -20.68 -2.95
N GLU A 297 2.95 -21.18 -3.20
CA GLU A 297 3.96 -21.46 -2.17
C GLU A 297 4.37 -20.20 -1.41
N ALA A 298 4.48 -19.04 -2.09
CA ALA A 298 4.75 -17.76 -1.42
C ALA A 298 3.58 -17.35 -0.52
N VAL A 299 2.35 -17.54 -0.98
CA VAL A 299 1.14 -17.36 -0.18
C VAL A 299 1.13 -18.34 1.00
N GLU A 300 1.28 -19.64 0.80
CA GLU A 300 1.35 -20.63 1.88
C GLU A 300 2.45 -20.33 2.90
N ARG A 301 3.60 -19.82 2.46
CA ARG A 301 4.68 -19.36 3.34
C ARG A 301 4.22 -18.20 4.21
N ILE A 302 3.60 -17.17 3.64
CA ILE A 302 2.96 -16.07 4.38
C ILE A 302 1.99 -16.67 5.41
N GLY A 303 1.08 -17.55 4.99
CA GLY A 303 0.13 -18.25 5.86
C GLY A 303 0.78 -19.01 7.02
N SER A 304 1.95 -19.59 6.79
CA SER A 304 2.72 -20.31 7.80
C SER A 304 3.54 -19.42 8.74
N GLU A 305 3.90 -18.22 8.30
CA GLU A 305 4.66 -17.22 9.06
C GLU A 305 3.76 -16.38 9.95
N ILE A 306 2.50 -16.18 9.55
CA ILE A 306 1.48 -15.42 10.30
C ILE A 306 0.82 -16.20 11.43
N ASP A 307 1.10 -17.50 11.58
CA ASP A 307 0.52 -18.33 12.65
C ASP A 307 0.94 -17.78 14.03
N PRO A 308 0.02 -17.18 14.81
CA PRO A 308 0.34 -16.58 16.10
C PRO A 308 0.80 -17.62 17.14
N HIS A 309 0.57 -18.91 16.90
CA HIS A 309 1.02 -19.99 17.77
C HIS A 309 2.49 -20.38 17.54
N ARG A 310 3.14 -19.89 16.47
CA ARG A 310 4.56 -20.13 16.19
C ARG A 310 5.51 -19.12 16.81
N ALA A 311 5.03 -17.91 17.08
CA ALA A 311 5.83 -16.90 17.74
C ALA A 311 5.79 -17.11 19.26
N THR A 312 6.96 -17.40 19.84
CA THR A 312 7.13 -17.53 21.29
C THR A 312 7.46 -16.20 21.97
N ASP A 313 7.91 -15.21 21.19
CA ASP A 313 8.20 -13.86 21.65
C ASP A 313 7.96 -12.80 20.55
N ARG A 314 8.09 -11.52 20.95
CA ARG A 314 7.84 -10.35 20.11
C ARG A 314 8.84 -10.17 18.97
N ALA A 315 10.12 -10.51 19.20
CA ALA A 315 11.16 -10.35 18.18
C ALA A 315 10.96 -11.37 17.06
N GLN A 316 10.58 -12.60 17.43
CA GLN A 316 10.22 -13.65 16.50
C GLN A 316 8.98 -13.27 15.68
N LEU A 317 7.93 -12.74 16.32
CA LEU A 317 6.73 -12.27 15.62
C LEU A 317 7.04 -11.16 14.61
N ARG A 318 7.85 -10.17 15.00
CA ARG A 318 8.29 -9.08 14.10
C ARG A 318 9.08 -9.64 12.92
N GLY A 319 10.02 -10.54 13.16
CA GLY A 319 10.83 -11.17 12.10
C GLY A 319 9.97 -11.96 11.11
N HIS A 320 9.01 -12.73 11.60
CA HIS A 320 8.05 -13.45 10.76
C HIS A 320 7.17 -12.47 9.96
N ALA A 321 6.64 -11.41 10.60
CA ALA A 321 5.82 -10.41 9.92
C ALA A 321 6.60 -9.63 8.84
N GLU A 322 7.89 -9.34 9.08
CA GLU A 322 8.75 -8.68 8.09
C GLU A 322 9.04 -9.58 6.88
N ALA A 323 9.34 -10.87 7.12
CA ALA A 323 9.53 -11.85 6.05
C ALA A 323 8.25 -12.06 5.24
N ALA A 324 7.10 -12.16 5.92
CA ALA A 324 5.80 -12.29 5.30
C ALA A 324 5.44 -11.04 4.48
N ALA A 325 5.74 -9.84 4.99
CA ALA A 325 5.53 -8.59 4.27
C ALA A 325 6.36 -8.49 2.98
N LYS A 326 7.63 -8.92 3.00
CA LYS A 326 8.48 -8.98 1.80
C LYS A 326 7.91 -9.95 0.77
N SER A 327 7.48 -11.13 1.23
CA SER A 327 6.82 -12.12 0.36
C SER A 327 5.52 -11.59 -0.23
N ALA A 328 4.70 -10.89 0.58
CA ALA A 328 3.45 -10.28 0.15
C ALA A 328 3.66 -9.16 -0.88
N GLU A 329 4.72 -8.36 -0.75
CA GLU A 329 5.12 -7.38 -1.75
C GLU A 329 5.45 -8.03 -3.10
N GLU A 330 6.22 -9.13 -3.10
CA GLU A 330 6.53 -9.87 -4.33
C GLU A 330 5.27 -10.46 -4.98
N VAL A 331 4.34 -10.95 -4.16
CA VAL A 331 3.04 -11.43 -4.61
C VAL A 331 2.23 -10.29 -5.21
N ALA A 332 2.13 -9.12 -4.56
CA ALA A 332 1.39 -7.97 -5.08
C ALA A 332 1.91 -7.49 -6.44
N ARG A 333 3.24 -7.39 -6.61
CA ARG A 333 3.85 -7.06 -7.90
C ARG A 333 3.58 -8.14 -8.96
N SER A 334 3.53 -9.41 -8.57
CA SER A 334 3.24 -10.51 -9.49
C SER A 334 1.77 -10.51 -9.90
N VAL A 335 0.85 -10.29 -8.96
CA VAL A 335 -0.58 -10.11 -9.24
C VAL A 335 -0.81 -8.93 -10.18
N ALA A 336 -0.13 -7.79 -9.97
CA ALA A 336 -0.25 -6.64 -10.87
C ALA A 336 0.16 -6.95 -12.32
N ARG A 337 1.25 -7.72 -12.50
CA ARG A 337 1.69 -8.16 -13.84
C ARG A 337 0.76 -9.19 -14.48
N LEU A 338 0.09 -10.02 -13.69
CA LEU A 338 -0.80 -11.07 -14.21
C LEU A 338 -2.20 -10.52 -14.48
N ALA A 339 -2.70 -9.66 -13.60
CA ALA A 339 -4.01 -9.05 -13.70
C ALA A 339 -4.07 -7.96 -14.78
N SER A 340 -2.94 -7.58 -15.39
CA SER A 340 -2.93 -6.68 -16.55
C SER A 340 -3.60 -7.30 -17.78
N SER A 341 -3.73 -8.63 -17.85
CA SER A 341 -4.62 -9.29 -18.80
C SER A 341 -5.99 -9.52 -18.15
N THR A 342 -7.06 -9.06 -18.80
CA THR A 342 -8.43 -9.30 -18.33
C THR A 342 -8.76 -10.79 -18.45
N PRO A 343 -9.13 -11.47 -17.35
CA PRO A 343 -9.64 -12.84 -17.41
C PRO A 343 -10.94 -12.91 -18.21
N SER A 344 -11.30 -14.09 -18.74
CA SER A 344 -12.61 -14.30 -19.33
C SER A 344 -13.71 -14.21 -18.26
N GLU A 345 -14.94 -13.92 -18.69
CA GLU A 345 -16.12 -13.89 -17.81
C GLU A 345 -16.29 -15.22 -17.06
N ASP A 346 -16.06 -16.36 -17.73
CA ASP A 346 -16.07 -17.68 -17.11
C ASP A 346 -15.01 -17.83 -16.01
N GLN A 347 -13.81 -17.27 -16.20
CA GLN A 347 -12.76 -17.28 -15.17
C GLN A 347 -13.15 -16.43 -13.96
N ILE A 348 -13.83 -15.30 -14.18
CA ILE A 348 -14.34 -14.43 -13.11
C ILE A 348 -15.46 -15.14 -12.35
N HIS A 349 -16.43 -15.74 -13.04
CA HIS A 349 -17.50 -16.52 -12.40
C HIS A 349 -16.97 -17.69 -11.58
N ALA A 350 -16.02 -18.47 -12.12
CA ALA A 350 -15.40 -19.57 -11.39
C ALA A 350 -14.62 -19.09 -10.15
N LEU A 351 -13.98 -17.92 -10.23
CA LEU A 351 -13.31 -17.30 -9.09
C LEU A 351 -14.32 -16.85 -8.02
N ILE A 352 -15.43 -16.23 -8.44
CA ILE A 352 -16.55 -15.84 -7.58
C ILE A 352 -17.11 -17.06 -6.83
N GLU A 353 -17.39 -18.15 -7.54
CA GLU A 353 -17.88 -19.39 -6.95
C GLU A 353 -16.89 -19.97 -5.92
N GLU A 354 -15.60 -19.92 -6.19
CA GLU A 354 -14.56 -20.37 -5.27
C GLU A 354 -14.50 -19.52 -4.00
N ILE A 355 -14.49 -18.19 -4.14
CA ILE A 355 -14.45 -17.23 -3.01
C ILE A 355 -15.71 -17.38 -2.14
N ALA A 356 -16.86 -17.65 -2.76
CA ALA A 356 -18.14 -17.83 -2.08
C ALA A 356 -18.20 -19.11 -1.23
N LYS A 357 -17.33 -20.10 -1.45
CA LYS A 357 -17.30 -21.33 -0.63
C LYS A 357 -17.02 -21.00 0.84
N PRO A 358 -17.65 -21.69 1.81
CA PRO A 358 -17.34 -21.51 3.22
C PRO A 358 -15.86 -21.81 3.46
N VAL A 359 -15.14 -20.92 4.15
CA VAL A 359 -13.83 -21.28 4.67
C VAL A 359 -14.10 -22.25 5.82
N PRO A 360 -13.52 -23.47 5.83
CA PRO A 360 -13.59 -24.31 7.01
C PRO A 360 -12.90 -23.53 8.13
N MET A 361 -13.70 -22.93 9.01
CA MET A 361 -13.18 -22.31 10.22
C MET A 361 -12.40 -23.40 10.95
N ALA A 362 -11.14 -23.12 11.29
CA ALA A 362 -10.46 -23.93 12.29
C ALA A 362 -11.39 -23.98 13.51
N SER A 363 -11.81 -25.19 13.85
CA SER A 363 -12.86 -25.50 14.82
C SER A 363 -12.79 -24.64 16.07
N ASP A 364 -13.93 -24.07 16.46
CA ASP A 364 -14.32 -23.70 17.83
C ASP A 364 -13.20 -23.27 18.78
N SER A 365 -12.70 -22.04 18.63
CA SER A 365 -12.23 -21.29 19.79
C SER A 365 -13.40 -20.52 20.41
N ALA A 366 -14.33 -21.26 21.02
CA ALA A 366 -15.40 -20.69 21.82
C ALA A 366 -14.80 -20.05 23.09
N PHE A 367 -14.48 -18.76 23.03
CA PHE A 367 -14.22 -17.95 24.21
C PHE A 367 -15.47 -17.11 24.54
N PRO A 368 -16.04 -17.24 25.75
CA PRO A 368 -17.21 -16.47 26.15
C PRO A 368 -16.80 -15.00 26.35
N SER A 369 -17.37 -14.10 25.53
CA SER A 369 -17.18 -12.65 25.68
C SER A 369 -18.03 -12.11 26.85
N PRO A 370 -17.44 -11.44 27.85
CA PRO A 370 -18.20 -10.71 28.85
C PRO A 370 -18.70 -9.38 28.28
N HIS A 371 -20.02 -9.31 28.03
CA HIS A 371 -20.88 -8.11 28.00
C HIS A 371 -20.28 -6.74 27.57
N LEU A 372 -19.65 -6.64 26.40
CA LEU A 372 -19.56 -5.37 25.70
C LEU A 372 -20.79 -5.19 24.78
N PRO A 373 -21.42 -4.01 24.74
CA PRO A 373 -22.56 -3.78 23.85
C PRO A 373 -22.13 -4.01 22.40
N THR A 374 -22.93 -4.78 21.66
CA THR A 374 -22.68 -5.18 20.25
C THR A 374 -22.44 -4.00 19.30
N ALA A 375 -22.80 -2.77 19.70
CA ALA A 375 -22.51 -1.53 18.97
C ALA A 375 -21.04 -1.07 19.02
N TRP A 376 -20.22 -1.63 19.93
CA TRP A 376 -18.81 -1.25 20.12
C TRP A 376 -17.83 -2.31 19.62
N VAL A 377 -18.33 -3.34 18.92
CA VAL A 377 -17.49 -4.30 18.23
C VAL A 377 -16.89 -3.57 17.03
N VAL A 378 -15.59 -3.29 17.12
CA VAL A 378 -14.81 -2.79 16.00
C VAL A 378 -15.03 -3.74 14.82
N ARG A 379 -15.75 -3.27 13.80
CA ARG A 379 -15.97 -4.00 12.55
C ARG A 379 -14.69 -3.87 11.73
N TYR A 380 -13.63 -4.54 12.14
CA TYR A 380 -12.56 -4.85 11.21
C TYR A 380 -13.11 -5.89 10.25
N PHE A 381 -13.23 -5.52 8.96
CA PHE A 381 -13.66 -6.36 7.83
C PHE A 381 -13.83 -7.84 8.18
N ASP A 382 -15.06 -8.26 8.45
CA ASP A 382 -15.38 -9.68 8.57
C ASP A 382 -15.03 -10.36 7.24
N LEU A 383 -14.51 -11.59 7.30
CA LEU A 383 -14.35 -12.46 6.13
C LEU A 383 -15.62 -12.46 5.27
N ALA A 384 -16.80 -12.44 5.89
CA ALA A 384 -18.08 -12.34 5.18
C ALA A 384 -18.26 -11.00 4.45
N GLU A 385 -17.86 -9.88 5.04
CA GLU A 385 -17.91 -8.54 4.42
C GLU A 385 -16.88 -8.42 3.29
N GLN A 386 -15.66 -8.95 3.45
CA GLN A 386 -14.65 -8.98 2.39
C GLN A 386 -15.10 -9.80 1.18
N LYS A 387 -15.69 -10.97 1.42
CA LYS A 387 -16.29 -11.79 0.36
C LYS A 387 -17.42 -11.05 -0.33
N THR A 388 -18.32 -10.44 0.45
CA THR A 388 -19.44 -9.65 -0.11
C THR A 388 -18.94 -8.48 -0.94
N LEU A 389 -17.90 -7.79 -0.51
CA LEU A 389 -17.31 -6.68 -1.23
C LEU A 389 -16.59 -7.14 -2.49
N ALA A 390 -15.83 -8.23 -2.42
CA ALA A 390 -15.21 -8.85 -3.58
C ALA A 390 -16.25 -9.26 -4.63
N LEU A 391 -17.37 -9.85 -4.20
CA LEU A 391 -18.49 -10.19 -5.09
C LEU A 391 -19.07 -8.94 -5.74
N LYS A 392 -19.40 -7.90 -4.97
CA LYS A 392 -19.91 -6.64 -5.52
C LYS A 392 -18.95 -6.05 -6.55
N CYS A 393 -17.66 -6.03 -6.23
CA CYS A 393 -16.58 -5.49 -7.06
C CYS A 393 -16.44 -6.24 -8.39
N LEU A 394 -16.45 -7.58 -8.35
CA LEU A 394 -16.26 -8.41 -9.54
C LEU A 394 -17.48 -8.50 -10.47
N THR A 395 -18.65 -8.03 -10.00
CA THR A 395 -19.90 -8.00 -10.78
C THR A 395 -20.26 -6.64 -11.37
N LEU A 396 -19.45 -5.60 -11.10
CA LEU A 396 -19.55 -4.26 -11.70
C LEU A 396 -18.76 -4.20 -13.01
#